data_AF-A0A4Q0TXT5-F1
#
_entry.id   AF-A0A4Q0TXT5-F1
#
_cell.length_a   1.000
_cell.length_b   1.000
_cell.length_c   1.000
_cell.angle_alpha   90.00
_cell.angle_beta   90.00
_cell.angle_gamma   90.00
#
_symmetry.space_group_name_H-M   'P 1'
#
loop_
_entity.id
_entity.type
_entity.pdbx_description
1 polymer ?
#
loop_
_entity_poly.entity_id
_entity_poly.type
_entity_poly.pdbx_seq_one_letter_code
_entity_poly.pdbx_strand_id
1 'polypeptide(L)'
;MRVRGILWGILLITVSSCIESDRIMHYAQFEHTINLKSDRIQVPSVLLYPRSLVLCDSNLIVFNEKMDTMFQCFHLPDLTFQYSFGTQGQGPNDFVLPSITPVKYQKNGFVMLDGINLKHISVEKDKATVQTSTLNYGFNCFNDLISISDSSYCCNGGFENEKEFRFLYPDGNHESWGEYPETEERFGSVLGRNQAYIKMTVAKPDKSCFVSFYQHIRRFRIYGQDGKLKRDVILDLFPGQECPEVDDNMRLIHPICVYTTDNYIYTLNLDMTTEDVEDRKTTPNIQVFDWEGKPLIQYKLDCFINTFAVDEVAHKIYGVFVEDEDHIYVFNLPQL
;
A
#
# COMPACT_ATOMS: atom_id res chain seq x y z
N MET A 1 -43.66 -11.14 61.15
CA MET A 1 -43.27 -9.97 60.34
C MET A 1 -41.78 -9.70 60.56
N ARG A 2 -40.92 -10.20 59.66
CA ARG A 2 -39.59 -9.66 59.28
C ARG A 2 -38.93 -10.65 58.32
N VAL A 3 -39.12 -10.38 57.04
CA VAL A 3 -38.30 -10.89 55.93
C VAL A 3 -37.08 -9.98 55.84
N ARG A 4 -35.90 -10.58 55.58
CA ARG A 4 -34.71 -10.05 54.86
C ARG A 4 -33.50 -10.82 55.38
N GLY A 5 -32.70 -11.51 54.59
CA GLY A 5 -32.47 -11.41 53.16
C GLY A 5 -30.97 -11.57 52.99
N ILE A 6 -30.55 -12.75 52.56
CA ILE A 6 -29.17 -13.09 52.26
C ILE A 6 -28.78 -12.30 51.01
N LEU A 7 -27.71 -11.49 51.07
CA LEU A 7 -27.11 -10.91 49.88
C LEU A 7 -25.67 -11.45 49.76
N TRP A 8 -25.51 -12.42 48.87
CA TRP A 8 -24.21 -12.79 48.31
C TRP A 8 -23.83 -11.72 47.28
N GLY A 9 -22.82 -10.92 47.57
CA GLY A 9 -22.19 -10.05 46.58
C GLY A 9 -21.24 -10.87 45.71
N ILE A 10 -21.66 -11.21 44.49
CA ILE A 10 -20.76 -11.72 43.46
C ILE A 10 -19.99 -10.52 42.89
N LEU A 11 -18.69 -10.50 43.14
CA LEU A 11 -17.75 -9.57 42.52
C LEU A 11 -17.54 -10.01 41.06
N LEU A 12 -18.21 -9.34 40.13
CA LEU A 12 -17.96 -9.47 38.68
C LEU A 12 -16.66 -8.73 38.36
N ILE A 13 -15.55 -9.46 38.32
CA ILE A 13 -14.27 -8.97 37.78
C ILE A 13 -14.38 -9.03 36.25
N THR A 14 -14.39 -7.86 35.62
CA THR A 14 -14.38 -7.70 34.16
C THR A 14 -13.03 -8.13 33.58
N VAL A 15 -12.99 -9.34 33.03
CA VAL A 15 -11.86 -9.87 32.25
C VAL A 15 -11.93 -9.30 30.83
N SER A 16 -11.64 -8.01 30.64
CA SER A 16 -11.63 -7.39 29.31
C SER A 16 -10.26 -6.87 28.87
N SER A 17 -9.28 -6.84 29.77
CA SER A 17 -7.95 -6.26 29.48
C SER A 17 -6.94 -7.23 28.86
N CYS A 18 -7.16 -8.55 28.94
CA CYS A 18 -6.23 -9.53 28.37
C CYS A 18 -6.45 -9.80 26.88
N ILE A 19 -7.58 -9.39 26.29
CA ILE A 19 -7.87 -9.64 24.86
C ILE A 19 -7.17 -8.62 23.95
N GLU A 20 -6.83 -7.44 24.49
CA GLU A 20 -6.19 -6.35 23.75
C GLU A 20 -4.66 -6.53 23.65
N SER A 21 -4.02 -7.10 24.68
CA SER A 21 -2.56 -7.30 24.70
C SER A 21 -2.05 -8.32 23.70
N ASP A 22 -2.85 -9.32 23.33
CA ASP A 22 -2.44 -10.37 22.38
C ASP A 22 -2.41 -9.92 20.91
N ARG A 23 -2.87 -8.70 20.60
CA ARG A 23 -2.93 -8.19 19.22
C ARG A 23 -1.77 -7.29 18.86
N ILE A 24 -1.09 -6.70 19.85
CA ILE A 24 0.07 -5.84 19.63
C ILE A 24 1.33 -6.70 19.63
N MET A 25 2.08 -6.66 18.54
CA MET A 25 3.30 -7.43 18.35
C MET A 25 4.48 -6.49 18.18
N HIS A 26 5.55 -6.78 18.90
CA HIS A 26 6.80 -6.05 18.84
C HIS A 26 7.88 -6.92 18.21
N TYR A 27 8.61 -6.36 17.24
CA TYR A 27 9.75 -7.02 16.62
C TYR A 27 10.95 -6.10 16.54
N ALA A 28 12.08 -6.53 17.09
CA ALA A 28 13.33 -5.77 17.08
C ALA A 28 14.31 -6.21 15.98
N GLN A 29 13.93 -7.15 15.12
CA GLN A 29 14.76 -7.65 14.00
C GLN A 29 13.94 -8.39 12.94
N PHE A 30 14.50 -8.47 11.73
CA PHE A 30 14.08 -9.41 10.68
C PHE A 30 14.80 -10.76 10.88
N GLU A 31 14.20 -11.88 10.43
CA GLU A 31 14.87 -13.19 10.49
C GLU A 31 16.13 -13.22 9.61
N HIS A 32 16.06 -12.57 8.45
CA HIS A 32 17.15 -12.50 7.50
C HIS A 32 17.37 -11.10 6.96
N THR A 33 18.62 -10.79 6.62
CA THR A 33 19.00 -9.59 5.88
C THR A 33 19.86 -9.99 4.70
N ILE A 34 19.44 -9.61 3.50
CA ILE A 34 20.06 -10.06 2.25
C ILE A 34 20.34 -8.83 1.37
N ASN A 35 21.55 -8.73 0.81
CA ASN A 35 21.85 -7.69 -0.18
C ASN A 35 21.40 -8.16 -1.56
N LEU A 36 20.56 -7.38 -2.23
CA LEU A 36 20.18 -7.62 -3.62
C LEU A 36 21.02 -6.74 -4.54
N LYS A 37 21.43 -7.33 -5.66
CA LYS A 37 22.13 -6.65 -6.74
C LYS A 37 21.17 -6.43 -7.89
N SER A 38 21.13 -5.20 -8.41
CA SER A 38 20.31 -4.85 -9.56
C SER A 38 20.99 -5.21 -10.87
N ASP A 39 20.28 -5.91 -11.75
CA ASP A 39 20.54 -5.91 -13.18
C ASP A 39 19.78 -4.74 -13.81
N ARG A 40 20.48 -3.87 -14.55
CA ARG A 40 19.87 -2.72 -15.24
C ARG A 40 19.53 -3.12 -16.67
N ILE A 41 18.24 -3.28 -16.95
CA ILE A 41 17.77 -3.66 -18.28
C ILE A 41 17.39 -2.40 -19.06
N GLN A 42 18.15 -2.12 -20.11
CA GLN A 42 17.87 -1.01 -21.01
C GLN A 42 16.53 -1.25 -21.73
N VAL A 43 15.67 -0.23 -21.71
CA VAL A 43 14.42 -0.15 -22.46
C VAL A 43 14.42 1.11 -23.33
N PRO A 44 13.48 1.27 -24.28
CA PRO A 44 13.29 2.55 -24.95
C PRO A 44 13.05 3.67 -23.92
N SER A 45 13.44 4.91 -24.23
CA SER A 45 13.23 6.09 -23.37
C SER A 45 11.76 6.50 -23.33
N VAL A 46 10.94 5.66 -22.70
CA VAL A 46 9.48 5.79 -22.57
C VAL A 46 9.05 5.81 -21.11
N LEU A 47 9.98 5.95 -20.16
CA LEU A 47 9.70 5.99 -18.72
C LEU A 47 9.75 7.43 -18.21
N LEU A 48 8.69 8.22 -18.43
CA LEU A 48 8.65 9.60 -17.96
C LEU A 48 7.90 9.71 -16.63
N TYR A 49 8.66 9.78 -15.54
CA TYR A 49 8.18 9.80 -14.16
C TYR A 49 7.32 8.57 -13.80
N PRO A 50 7.89 7.34 -13.89
CA PRO A 50 7.17 6.10 -13.59
C PRO A 50 6.75 6.02 -12.12
N ARG A 51 5.45 5.78 -11.87
CA ARG A 51 4.84 5.78 -10.53
C ARG A 51 4.44 4.40 -10.01
N SER A 52 4.10 3.46 -10.89
CA SER A 52 3.77 2.09 -10.47
C SER A 52 4.05 1.03 -11.54
N LEU A 53 4.19 -0.20 -11.06
CA LEU A 53 4.39 -1.41 -11.85
C LEU A 53 3.26 -2.41 -11.59
N VAL A 54 2.70 -2.97 -12.66
CA VAL A 54 1.65 -4.00 -12.58
C VAL A 54 2.03 -5.20 -13.42
N LEU A 55 2.03 -6.38 -12.81
CA LEU A 55 2.20 -7.64 -13.53
C LEU A 55 0.85 -8.09 -14.09
N CYS A 56 0.83 -8.45 -15.37
CA CYS A 56 -0.34 -8.94 -16.11
C CYS A 56 0.08 -10.12 -16.98
N ASP A 57 -0.05 -11.34 -16.45
CA ASP A 57 0.37 -12.59 -17.08
C ASP A 57 1.85 -12.50 -17.53
N SER A 58 2.11 -12.49 -18.84
CA SER A 58 3.46 -12.36 -19.41
C SER A 58 3.92 -10.91 -19.63
N ASN A 59 3.26 -9.92 -19.05
CA ASN A 59 3.55 -8.51 -19.29
C ASN A 59 3.80 -7.74 -17.98
N LEU A 60 4.70 -6.77 -18.05
CA LEU A 60 4.92 -5.74 -17.04
C LEU A 60 4.39 -4.41 -17.59
N ILE A 61 3.44 -3.81 -16.88
CA ILE A 61 2.87 -2.51 -17.23
C ILE A 61 3.49 -1.45 -16.32
N VAL A 62 4.01 -0.39 -16.92
CA VAL A 62 4.55 0.78 -16.21
C VAL A 62 3.59 1.96 -16.37
N PHE A 63 3.11 2.50 -15.26
CA PHE A 63 2.34 3.74 -15.24
C PHE A 63 3.28 4.94 -15.11
N ASN A 64 3.13 5.92 -16.01
CA ASN A 64 3.92 7.13 -16.13
C ASN A 64 2.99 8.34 -15.99
N GLU A 65 3.21 9.15 -14.96
CA GLU A 65 2.31 10.25 -14.63
C GLU A 65 2.52 11.49 -15.52
N LYS A 66 3.70 11.63 -16.13
CA LYS A 66 4.05 12.79 -16.96
C LYS A 66 3.95 12.53 -18.47
N MET A 67 3.17 11.52 -18.89
CA MET A 67 2.96 11.20 -20.31
C MET A 67 1.50 11.34 -20.73
N ASP A 68 1.28 11.86 -21.94
CA ASP A 68 -0.04 11.88 -22.57
C ASP A 68 -0.60 10.47 -22.81
N THR A 69 0.28 9.47 -23.00
CA THR A 69 -0.08 8.05 -23.01
C THR A 69 0.59 7.38 -21.82
N MET A 70 -0.19 7.16 -20.77
CA MET A 70 0.32 6.95 -19.41
C MET A 70 0.90 5.54 -19.18
N PHE A 71 0.48 4.52 -19.92
CA PHE A 71 0.89 3.14 -19.67
C PHE A 71 1.81 2.59 -20.76
N GLN A 72 2.92 1.98 -20.35
CA GLN A 72 3.87 1.31 -21.22
C GLN A 72 3.87 -0.19 -20.94
N CYS A 73 3.64 -1.01 -21.96
CA CYS A 73 3.60 -2.46 -21.84
C CYS A 73 4.91 -3.09 -22.30
N PHE A 74 5.53 -3.89 -21.43
CA PHE A 74 6.73 -4.66 -21.71
C PHE A 74 6.44 -6.15 -21.58
N HIS A 75 6.95 -6.96 -22.50
CA HIS A 75 6.84 -8.41 -22.40
C HIS A 75 7.93 -8.97 -21.48
N LEU A 76 7.58 -9.97 -20.67
CA LEU A 76 8.49 -10.66 -19.76
C LEU A 76 9.04 -11.93 -20.43
N PRO A 77 10.26 -12.38 -20.07
CA PRO A 77 11.14 -11.81 -19.04
C PRO A 77 12.18 -10.80 -19.58
N ASP A 78 12.22 -10.60 -20.90
CA ASP A 78 13.27 -9.80 -21.57
C ASP A 78 12.99 -8.29 -21.56
N LEU A 79 11.82 -7.87 -21.08
CA LEU A 79 11.37 -6.49 -21.01
C LEU A 79 11.32 -5.82 -22.38
N THR A 80 10.92 -6.59 -23.40
CA THR A 80 10.71 -6.05 -24.76
C THR A 80 9.45 -5.20 -24.82
N PHE A 81 9.62 -3.91 -25.15
CA PHE A 81 8.50 -2.99 -25.33
C PHE A 81 7.52 -3.50 -26.40
N GLN A 82 6.22 -3.47 -26.10
CA GLN A 82 5.15 -3.93 -26.99
C GLN A 82 4.34 -2.77 -27.56
N TYR A 83 3.67 -2.02 -26.67
CA TYR A 83 2.79 -0.91 -27.03
C TYR A 83 2.53 -0.01 -25.82
N SER A 84 1.94 1.15 -26.07
CA SER A 84 1.49 2.10 -25.04
C SER A 84 -0.04 2.23 -25.07
N PHE A 85 -0.66 2.58 -23.94
CA PHE A 85 -2.09 2.84 -23.87
C PHE A 85 -2.44 3.84 -22.75
N GLY A 86 -3.72 4.23 -22.69
CA GLY A 86 -4.28 5.13 -21.68
C GLY A 86 -3.95 6.59 -21.93
N THR A 87 -4.76 7.21 -22.79
CA THR A 87 -4.63 8.60 -23.19
C THR A 87 -5.10 9.54 -22.07
N GLN A 88 -4.36 10.60 -21.81
CA GLN A 88 -4.79 11.70 -20.96
C GLN A 88 -5.87 12.53 -21.68
N GLY A 89 -7.00 12.77 -21.03
CA GLY A 89 -8.10 13.50 -21.66
C GLY A 89 -9.40 13.45 -20.88
N GLN A 90 -10.48 13.84 -21.57
CA GLN A 90 -11.85 13.92 -21.01
C GLN A 90 -12.83 13.00 -21.76
N GLY A 91 -12.33 12.15 -22.66
CA GLY A 91 -13.11 11.11 -23.30
C GLY A 91 -13.58 10.06 -22.28
N PRO A 92 -14.60 9.25 -22.61
CA PRO A 92 -15.22 8.31 -21.69
C PRO A 92 -14.24 7.26 -21.11
N ASN A 93 -13.15 6.96 -21.83
CA ASN A 93 -12.12 6.00 -21.43
C ASN A 93 -10.73 6.65 -21.26
N ASP A 94 -10.65 7.98 -21.35
CA ASP A 94 -9.41 8.71 -21.11
C ASP A 94 -9.12 8.78 -19.61
N PHE A 95 -7.88 9.07 -19.26
CA PHE A 95 -7.42 9.24 -17.89
C PHE A 95 -7.26 10.72 -17.56
N VAL A 96 -7.63 11.12 -16.34
CA VAL A 96 -7.42 12.49 -15.85
C VAL A 96 -6.28 12.51 -14.85
N LEU A 97 -6.45 11.80 -13.72
CA LEU A 97 -5.46 11.67 -12.66
C LEU A 97 -5.67 10.31 -11.96
N PRO A 98 -5.25 9.21 -12.60
CA PRO A 98 -5.41 7.89 -12.01
C PRO A 98 -4.60 7.74 -10.70
N SER A 99 -5.08 6.89 -9.82
CA SER A 99 -4.39 6.47 -8.60
C SER A 99 -3.04 5.84 -8.95
N ILE A 100 -2.07 5.90 -8.05
CA ILE A 100 -0.78 5.26 -8.29
C ILE A 100 -0.91 3.74 -8.26
N THR A 101 -1.68 3.21 -7.31
CA THR A 101 -1.89 1.77 -7.14
C THR A 101 -3.22 1.32 -7.73
N PRO A 102 -3.29 0.11 -8.32
CA PRO A 102 -4.56 -0.51 -8.68
C PRO A 102 -5.45 -0.80 -7.46
N VAL A 103 -6.76 -0.63 -7.66
CA VAL A 103 -7.83 -1.03 -6.73
C VAL A 103 -8.01 -2.55 -6.75
N LYS A 104 -7.86 -3.16 -7.95
CA LYS A 104 -7.96 -4.61 -8.19
C LYS A 104 -6.87 -5.07 -9.14
N TYR A 105 -6.31 -6.25 -8.87
CA TYR A 105 -5.42 -6.98 -9.75
C TYR A 105 -6.17 -8.16 -10.37
N GLN A 106 -5.92 -8.45 -11.63
CA GLN A 106 -6.48 -9.58 -12.36
C GLN A 106 -5.37 -10.22 -13.21
N LYS A 107 -5.56 -11.46 -13.65
CA LYS A 107 -4.53 -12.17 -14.41
C LYS A 107 -4.10 -11.40 -15.67
N ASN A 108 -5.06 -10.91 -16.44
CA ASN A 108 -4.84 -10.22 -17.72
C ASN A 108 -5.30 -8.75 -17.64
N GLY A 109 -5.17 -8.10 -16.49
CA GLY A 109 -5.71 -6.77 -16.32
C GLY A 109 -5.70 -6.27 -14.89
N PHE A 110 -6.20 -5.06 -14.71
CA PHE A 110 -6.27 -4.41 -13.41
C PHE A 110 -7.31 -3.29 -13.45
N VAL A 111 -7.71 -2.83 -12.28
CA VAL A 111 -8.66 -1.74 -12.13
C VAL A 111 -8.00 -0.60 -11.38
N MET A 112 -8.00 0.60 -11.96
CA MET A 112 -7.49 1.81 -11.32
C MET A 112 -8.61 2.75 -10.95
N LEU A 113 -8.40 3.56 -9.91
CA LEU A 113 -9.29 4.67 -9.60
C LEU A 113 -8.83 5.91 -10.36
N ASP A 114 -9.74 6.70 -10.89
CA ASP A 114 -9.48 8.01 -11.50
C ASP A 114 -10.60 8.97 -11.05
N GLY A 115 -10.34 9.72 -9.99
CA GLY A 115 -11.37 10.47 -9.24
C GLY A 115 -12.38 9.54 -8.57
N ILE A 116 -13.56 9.40 -9.19
CA ILE A 116 -14.63 8.47 -8.77
C ILE A 116 -14.85 7.34 -9.76
N ASN A 117 -14.11 7.34 -10.87
CA ASN A 117 -14.25 6.36 -11.93
C ASN A 117 -13.30 5.19 -11.69
N LEU A 118 -13.81 3.98 -11.85
CA LEU A 118 -13.00 2.79 -11.96
C LEU A 118 -12.70 2.53 -13.45
N LYS A 119 -11.41 2.55 -13.79
CA LYS A 119 -10.86 2.25 -15.11
C LYS A 119 -10.49 0.77 -15.13
N HIS A 120 -11.34 -0.04 -15.76
CA HIS A 120 -11.13 -1.47 -15.96
C HIS A 120 -10.24 -1.67 -17.18
N ILE A 121 -9.01 -2.11 -16.95
CA ILE A 121 -7.97 -2.26 -17.96
C ILE A 121 -7.79 -3.76 -18.21
N SER A 122 -7.99 -4.19 -19.44
CA SER A 122 -7.62 -5.54 -19.90
C SER A 122 -6.40 -5.44 -20.81
N VAL A 123 -5.41 -6.28 -20.55
CA VAL A 123 -4.12 -6.33 -21.23
C VAL A 123 -4.07 -7.62 -22.05
N GLU A 124 -4.00 -7.46 -23.37
CA GLU A 124 -3.79 -8.55 -24.32
C GLU A 124 -2.40 -8.46 -24.94
N LYS A 125 -2.05 -9.39 -25.83
CA LYS A 125 -0.71 -9.48 -26.42
C LYS A 125 -0.31 -8.22 -27.20
N ASP A 126 -1.26 -7.61 -27.91
CA ASP A 126 -1.00 -6.54 -28.89
C ASP A 126 -1.79 -5.26 -28.62
N LYS A 127 -2.65 -5.26 -27.60
CA LYS A 127 -3.48 -4.11 -27.23
C LYS A 127 -3.92 -4.18 -25.77
N ALA A 128 -4.28 -3.02 -25.24
CA ALA A 128 -5.07 -2.93 -24.02
C ALA A 128 -6.42 -2.27 -24.31
N THR A 129 -7.45 -2.65 -23.56
CA THR A 129 -8.78 -2.02 -23.62
C THR A 129 -9.13 -1.43 -22.26
N VAL A 130 -9.76 -0.26 -22.29
CA VAL A 130 -10.21 0.45 -21.08
C VAL A 130 -11.73 0.58 -21.12
N GLN A 131 -12.37 0.21 -20.02
CA GLN A 131 -13.79 0.45 -19.77
C GLN A 131 -13.95 1.22 -18.46
N THR A 132 -14.86 2.18 -18.45
CA THR A 132 -15.11 3.01 -17.27
C THR A 132 -16.42 2.61 -16.58
N SER A 133 -16.39 2.49 -15.26
CA SER A 133 -17.58 2.49 -14.39
C SER A 133 -17.43 3.54 -13.29
N THR A 134 -18.51 4.00 -12.68
CA THR A 134 -18.47 5.08 -11.68
C THR A 134 -18.92 4.61 -10.31
N LEU A 135 -18.18 5.00 -9.26
CA LEU A 135 -18.57 4.79 -7.87
C LEU A 135 -19.46 5.93 -7.40
N ASN A 136 -20.73 5.61 -7.14
CA ASN A 136 -21.74 6.60 -6.73
C ASN A 136 -22.02 6.50 -5.23
N TYR A 137 -21.16 7.14 -4.43
CA TYR A 137 -21.31 7.22 -2.96
C TYR A 137 -21.47 8.67 -2.46
N GLY A 138 -21.71 9.64 -3.36
CA GLY A 138 -21.84 11.05 -3.01
C GLY A 138 -20.52 11.76 -2.67
N PHE A 139 -19.38 11.21 -3.10
CA PHE A 139 -18.05 11.81 -2.95
C PHE A 139 -17.46 12.21 -4.30
N ASN A 140 -16.46 13.09 -4.29
CA ASN A 140 -15.77 13.58 -5.48
C ASN A 140 -14.43 12.86 -5.74
N CYS A 141 -13.89 12.15 -4.74
CA CYS A 141 -12.67 11.37 -4.85
C CYS A 141 -12.59 10.35 -3.71
N PHE A 142 -11.69 9.38 -3.86
CA PHE A 142 -11.31 8.43 -2.81
C PHE A 142 -9.78 8.34 -2.74
N ASN A 143 -9.23 8.27 -1.53
CA ASN A 143 -7.78 8.12 -1.31
C ASN A 143 -7.46 6.68 -0.92
N ASP A 144 -6.49 6.06 -1.58
CA ASP A 144 -6.05 4.67 -1.33
C ASP A 144 -7.20 3.66 -1.32
N LEU A 145 -8.03 3.71 -2.37
CA LEU A 145 -9.16 2.80 -2.53
C LEU A 145 -8.66 1.37 -2.82
N ILE A 146 -9.09 0.43 -1.99
CA ILE A 146 -8.86 -1.01 -2.16
C ILE A 146 -10.18 -1.76 -2.31
N SER A 147 -10.16 -2.84 -3.08
CA SER A 147 -11.26 -3.81 -3.08
C SER A 147 -11.09 -4.78 -1.91
N ILE A 148 -12.13 -4.91 -1.09
CA ILE A 148 -12.17 -5.83 0.07
C ILE A 148 -13.10 -7.03 -0.17
N SER A 149 -13.93 -6.97 -1.21
CA SER A 149 -14.70 -8.10 -1.75
C SER A 149 -14.96 -7.87 -3.26
N ASP A 150 -15.81 -8.68 -3.88
CA ASP A 150 -16.21 -8.49 -5.28
C ASP A 150 -16.86 -7.13 -5.55
N SER A 151 -17.64 -6.63 -4.59
CA SER A 151 -18.48 -5.43 -4.74
C SER A 151 -18.31 -4.39 -3.63
N SER A 152 -17.50 -4.66 -2.61
CA SER A 152 -17.22 -3.72 -1.51
C SER A 152 -15.79 -3.22 -1.56
N TYR A 153 -15.62 -1.97 -1.11
CA TYR A 153 -14.36 -1.28 -1.11
C TYR A 153 -14.06 -0.66 0.27
N CYS A 154 -12.80 -0.37 0.51
CA CYS A 154 -12.34 0.42 1.64
C CYS A 154 -11.39 1.49 1.12
N CYS A 155 -11.46 2.70 1.67
CA CYS A 155 -10.50 3.77 1.39
C CYS A 155 -10.09 4.47 2.68
N ASN A 156 -9.11 5.35 2.62
CA ASN A 156 -8.78 6.23 3.74
C ASN A 156 -9.96 7.18 4.04
N GLY A 157 -10.19 7.48 5.32
CA GLY A 157 -11.36 8.25 5.78
C GLY A 157 -11.44 9.70 5.26
N GLY A 158 -10.30 10.27 4.86
CA GLY A 158 -10.15 11.65 4.39
C GLY A 158 -9.28 12.48 5.35
N PHE A 159 -8.74 13.59 4.86
CA PHE A 159 -7.74 14.38 5.61
C PHE A 159 -8.27 15.02 6.89
N GLU A 160 -9.58 15.26 7.01
CA GLU A 160 -10.20 15.83 8.21
C GLU A 160 -11.22 14.87 8.85
N ASN A 161 -11.10 13.56 8.59
CA ASN A 161 -11.97 12.57 9.20
C ASN A 161 -11.41 12.08 10.54
N GLU A 162 -12.28 11.92 11.53
CA GLU A 162 -11.91 11.34 12.83
C GLU A 162 -11.58 9.86 12.75
N LYS A 163 -12.12 9.18 11.73
CA LYS A 163 -11.93 7.75 11.51
C LYS A 163 -10.96 7.49 10.38
N GLU A 164 -10.16 6.46 10.59
CA GLU A 164 -9.04 6.09 9.74
C GLU A 164 -9.46 5.59 8.35
N PHE A 165 -10.64 4.98 8.24
CA PHE A 165 -11.13 4.31 7.06
C PHE A 165 -12.56 4.71 6.73
N ARG A 166 -12.95 4.45 5.48
CA ARG A 166 -14.33 4.41 5.03
C ARG A 166 -14.58 3.13 4.26
N PHE A 167 -15.58 2.37 4.71
CA PHE A 167 -16.10 1.19 4.04
C PHE A 167 -17.24 1.59 3.11
N LEU A 168 -17.25 1.02 1.91
CA LEU A 168 -18.19 1.32 0.83
C LEU A 168 -18.92 0.03 0.44
N TYR A 169 -20.26 0.04 0.53
CA TYR A 169 -21.10 -1.14 0.37
C TYR A 169 -21.94 -1.11 -0.92
N PRO A 170 -22.29 -2.29 -1.49
CA PRO A 170 -22.89 -2.37 -2.83
C PRO A 170 -24.27 -1.72 -2.95
N ASP A 171 -24.97 -1.53 -1.83
CA ASP A 171 -26.27 -0.86 -1.76
C ASP A 171 -26.16 0.68 -1.80
N GLY A 172 -24.94 1.22 -1.92
CA GLY A 172 -24.65 2.64 -1.91
C GLY A 172 -24.42 3.21 -0.51
N ASN A 173 -24.56 2.41 0.55
CA ASN A 173 -24.25 2.84 1.91
C ASN A 173 -22.73 2.84 2.16
N HIS A 174 -22.32 3.58 3.18
CA HIS A 174 -20.94 3.67 3.60
C HIS A 174 -20.83 3.85 5.13
N GLU A 175 -19.67 3.52 5.68
CA GLU A 175 -19.39 3.65 7.11
C GLU A 175 -17.97 4.15 7.35
N SER A 176 -17.80 5.09 8.29
CA SER A 176 -16.48 5.53 8.75
C SER A 176 -16.04 4.66 9.93
N TRP A 177 -14.79 4.18 9.91
CA TRP A 177 -14.32 3.15 10.84
C TRP A 177 -12.82 3.29 11.17
N GLY A 178 -12.41 2.72 12.30
CA GLY A 178 -11.02 2.66 12.75
C GLY A 178 -10.57 3.91 13.50
N GLU A 179 -9.63 3.73 14.43
CA GLU A 179 -9.10 4.78 15.30
C GLU A 179 -7.65 5.10 14.96
N TYR A 180 -7.33 6.39 14.90
CA TYR A 180 -5.94 6.83 14.78
C TYR A 180 -5.14 6.42 16.03
N PRO A 181 -3.81 6.29 15.93
CA PRO A 181 -2.97 5.92 17.07
C PRO A 181 -3.02 6.90 18.25
N GLU A 182 -3.39 8.17 18.01
CA GLU A 182 -3.56 9.19 19.03
C GLU A 182 -4.65 10.21 18.66
N THR A 183 -4.96 11.11 19.60
CA THR A 183 -5.79 12.29 19.36
C THR A 183 -5.00 13.38 18.64
N GLU A 184 -5.67 14.44 18.22
CA GLU A 184 -5.10 15.57 17.50
C GLU A 184 -4.28 16.54 18.36
N GLU A 185 -4.26 16.37 19.68
CA GLU A 185 -3.71 17.33 20.66
C GLU A 185 -2.27 17.77 20.32
N ARG A 186 -1.39 16.82 19.97
CA ARG A 186 0.00 17.11 19.60
C ARG A 186 0.16 17.91 18.31
N PHE A 187 -0.78 17.76 17.38
CA PHE A 187 -0.72 18.39 16.05
C PHE A 187 -1.61 19.63 15.94
N GLY A 188 -2.42 19.91 16.97
CA GLY A 188 -3.34 21.05 17.06
C GLY A 188 -4.55 20.97 16.11
N SER A 189 -4.66 19.95 15.26
CA SER A 189 -5.79 19.76 14.35
C SER A 189 -5.90 18.32 13.83
N VAL A 190 -7.12 17.92 13.47
CA VAL A 190 -7.40 16.63 12.82
C VAL A 190 -6.59 16.49 11.53
N LEU A 191 -6.50 17.55 10.72
CA LEU A 191 -5.70 17.58 9.51
C LEU A 191 -4.22 17.27 9.79
N GLY A 192 -3.61 17.96 10.76
CA GLY A 192 -2.20 17.79 11.11
C GLY A 192 -1.90 16.37 11.60
N ARG A 193 -2.77 15.81 12.46
CA ARG A 193 -2.66 14.40 12.89
C ARG A 193 -2.78 13.45 11.71
N ASN A 194 -3.79 13.63 10.86
CA ASN A 194 -4.07 12.72 9.76
C ASN A 194 -2.94 12.73 8.71
N GLN A 195 -2.29 13.87 8.50
CA GLN A 195 -1.07 13.98 7.69
C GLN A 195 0.12 13.25 8.34
N ALA A 196 0.31 13.40 9.66
CA ALA A 196 1.37 12.71 10.38
C ALA A 196 1.20 11.18 10.42
N TYR A 197 -0.05 10.71 10.33
CA TYR A 197 -0.41 9.29 10.28
C TYR A 197 -0.90 8.86 8.88
N ILE A 198 -0.39 9.48 7.82
CA ILE A 198 -0.64 8.99 6.46
C ILE A 198 -0.15 7.54 6.33
N LYS A 199 -0.88 6.77 5.54
CA LYS A 199 -0.70 5.33 5.44
C LYS A 199 -1.02 4.81 4.06
N MET A 200 -0.38 3.73 3.69
CA MET A 200 -0.71 2.98 2.48
C MET A 200 -1.45 1.71 2.86
N THR A 201 -2.62 1.52 2.25
CA THR A 201 -3.49 0.38 2.53
C THR A 201 -3.59 -0.50 1.29
N VAL A 202 -3.37 -1.80 1.46
CA VAL A 202 -3.46 -2.80 0.38
C VAL A 202 -4.21 -4.03 0.86
N ALA A 203 -5.05 -4.61 0.00
CA ALA A 203 -5.77 -5.85 0.30
C ALA A 203 -4.95 -7.06 -0.12
N LYS A 204 -5.05 -8.16 0.63
CA LYS A 204 -4.55 -9.46 0.17
C LYS A 204 -5.19 -9.82 -1.18
N PRO A 205 -4.49 -10.49 -2.12
CA PRO A 205 -5.08 -10.81 -3.41
C PRO A 205 -6.36 -11.64 -3.29
N ASP A 206 -6.39 -12.63 -2.39
CA ASP A 206 -7.59 -13.42 -2.04
C ASP A 206 -8.70 -12.67 -1.26
N LYS A 207 -8.48 -11.40 -0.89
CA LYS A 207 -9.41 -10.51 -0.17
C LYS A 207 -9.78 -10.94 1.26
N SER A 208 -9.14 -11.95 1.83
CA SER A 208 -9.44 -12.42 3.19
C SER A 208 -9.05 -11.41 4.29
N CYS A 209 -8.10 -10.52 4.01
CA CYS A 209 -7.65 -9.46 4.89
C CYS A 209 -7.06 -8.29 4.10
N PHE A 210 -6.78 -7.19 4.80
CA PHE A 210 -6.00 -6.07 4.27
C PHE A 210 -5.02 -5.56 5.33
N VAL A 211 -3.99 -4.86 4.88
CA VAL A 211 -2.93 -4.31 5.73
C VAL A 211 -2.79 -2.81 5.46
N SER A 212 -2.47 -2.04 6.50
CA SER A 212 -2.24 -0.61 6.43
C SER A 212 -0.93 -0.26 7.12
N PHE A 213 0.02 0.32 6.39
CA PHE A 213 1.33 0.74 6.89
C PHE A 213 1.37 2.24 7.07
N TYR A 214 1.71 2.71 8.28
CA TYR A 214 1.96 4.13 8.51
C TYR A 214 3.29 4.53 7.85
N GLN A 215 3.31 5.70 7.20
CA GLN A 215 4.50 6.15 6.49
C GLN A 215 5.58 6.69 7.43
N HIS A 216 5.17 7.35 8.52
CA HIS A 216 6.10 8.12 9.38
C HIS A 216 6.48 7.44 10.69
N ILE A 217 6.00 6.23 10.91
CA ILE A 217 6.39 5.37 12.04
C ILE A 217 6.48 3.92 11.58
N ARG A 218 7.29 3.11 12.25
CA ARG A 218 7.41 1.68 11.95
C ARG A 218 6.29 0.86 12.58
N ARG A 219 5.05 1.18 12.20
CA ARG A 219 3.86 0.48 12.67
C ARG A 219 2.94 0.16 11.50
N PHE A 220 2.34 -1.01 11.53
CA PHE A 220 1.31 -1.38 10.57
C PHE A 220 0.26 -2.27 11.21
N ARG A 221 -0.95 -2.26 10.64
CA ARG A 221 -2.08 -3.00 11.17
C ARG A 221 -2.68 -3.90 10.10
N ILE A 222 -2.96 -5.15 10.47
CA ILE A 222 -3.65 -6.13 9.63
C ILE A 222 -5.08 -6.25 10.13
N TYR A 223 -6.03 -6.13 9.21
CA TYR A 223 -7.46 -6.19 9.46
C TYR A 223 -8.09 -7.34 8.70
N GLY A 224 -9.13 -7.96 9.26
CA GLY A 224 -9.98 -8.88 8.51
C GLY A 224 -10.77 -8.14 7.44
N GLN A 225 -11.36 -8.88 6.50
CA GLN A 225 -12.27 -8.32 5.49
C GLN A 225 -13.46 -7.53 6.11
N ASP A 226 -13.82 -7.82 7.37
CA ASP A 226 -14.88 -7.16 8.13
C ASP A 226 -14.40 -5.89 8.87
N GLY A 227 -13.16 -5.46 8.64
CA GLY A 227 -12.57 -4.29 9.29
C GLY A 227 -12.12 -4.51 10.73
N LYS A 228 -12.23 -5.73 11.28
CA LYS A 228 -11.73 -6.02 12.62
C LYS A 228 -10.21 -6.15 12.63
N LEU A 229 -9.57 -5.46 13.57
CA LEU A 229 -8.12 -5.52 13.79
C LEU A 229 -7.70 -6.94 14.20
N LYS A 230 -6.85 -7.59 13.39
CA LYS A 230 -6.25 -8.90 13.65
C LYS A 230 -4.88 -8.76 14.31
N ARG A 231 -4.04 -7.84 13.82
CA ARG A 231 -2.66 -7.61 14.28
C ARG A 231 -2.35 -6.12 14.25
N ASP A 232 -1.64 -5.67 15.26
CA ASP A 232 -1.03 -4.35 15.33
C ASP A 232 0.46 -4.54 15.57
N VAL A 233 1.28 -4.28 14.55
CA VAL A 233 2.69 -4.63 14.53
C VAL A 233 3.52 -3.38 14.64
N ILE A 234 4.45 -3.35 15.59
CA ILE A 234 5.43 -2.31 15.82
C ILE A 234 6.82 -2.91 15.61
N LEU A 235 7.64 -2.27 14.75
CA LEU A 235 9.02 -2.66 14.56
C LEU A 235 9.93 -1.74 15.39
N ASP A 236 10.53 -2.30 16.43
CA ASP A 236 11.46 -1.62 17.32
C ASP A 236 12.85 -1.55 16.69
N LEU A 237 12.94 -0.92 15.51
CA LEU A 237 14.12 -0.83 14.65
C LEU A 237 14.57 0.62 14.46
N PHE A 238 15.88 0.81 14.39
CA PHE A 238 16.49 2.11 14.06
C PHE A 238 16.77 2.23 12.54
N PRO A 239 16.57 3.41 11.92
CA PRO A 239 15.92 4.60 12.48
C PRO A 239 14.41 4.36 12.61
N GLY A 240 13.79 4.90 13.66
CA GLY A 240 12.38 4.72 13.95
C GLY A 240 11.97 5.41 15.26
N GLN A 241 10.69 5.76 15.36
CA GLN A 241 10.09 6.41 16.52
C GLN A 241 8.69 5.82 16.78
N GLU A 242 8.24 5.87 18.03
CA GLU A 242 6.91 5.38 18.42
C GLU A 242 5.79 6.23 17.84
N CYS A 243 6.01 7.55 17.77
CA CYS A 243 5.08 8.52 17.21
C CYS A 243 5.81 9.38 16.16
N PRO A 244 5.10 9.88 15.15
CA PRO A 244 5.70 10.76 14.16
C PRO A 244 6.05 12.12 14.76
N GLU A 245 7.10 12.75 14.23
CA GLU A 245 7.47 14.11 14.59
C GLU A 245 6.36 15.12 14.28
N VAL A 246 6.23 16.13 15.15
CA VAL A 246 5.27 17.24 14.93
C VAL A 246 5.72 18.07 13.74
N ASP A 247 7.01 18.41 13.69
CA ASP A 247 7.67 19.05 12.53
C ASP A 247 7.71 18.06 11.37
N ASP A 248 7.11 18.44 10.24
CA ASP A 248 6.99 17.61 9.05
C ASP A 248 8.36 17.29 8.41
N ASN A 249 9.32 18.21 8.50
CA ASN A 249 10.66 18.03 7.94
C ASN A 249 11.48 17.01 8.71
N MET A 250 11.15 16.79 9.99
CA MET A 250 11.82 15.83 10.86
C MET A 250 11.20 14.44 10.79
N ARG A 251 10.08 14.26 10.08
CA ARG A 251 9.44 12.95 9.95
C ARG A 251 10.30 12.03 9.10
N LEU A 252 10.54 10.83 9.63
CA LEU A 252 11.08 9.73 8.84
C LEU A 252 10.03 9.31 7.81
N ILE A 253 10.49 8.91 6.63
CA ILE A 253 9.70 8.28 5.59
C ILE A 253 10.14 6.82 5.58
N HIS A 254 9.28 5.94 6.09
CA HIS A 254 9.51 4.50 6.06
C HIS A 254 8.97 3.95 4.73
N PRO A 255 7.80 3.32 4.62
CA PRO A 255 7.38 2.77 3.34
C PRO A 255 6.94 3.88 2.39
N ILE A 256 7.28 3.71 1.11
CA ILE A 256 6.80 4.53 -0.02
C ILE A 256 6.03 3.73 -1.07
N CYS A 257 6.09 2.40 -1.01
CA CYS A 257 5.35 1.51 -1.87
C CYS A 257 5.08 0.19 -1.15
N VAL A 258 3.90 -0.39 -1.34
CA VAL A 258 3.52 -1.70 -0.80
C VAL A 258 3.03 -2.59 -1.95
N TYR A 259 3.56 -3.81 -2.03
CA TYR A 259 3.17 -4.84 -2.97
C TYR A 259 2.78 -6.10 -2.21
N THR A 260 1.75 -6.82 -2.65
CA THR A 260 1.28 -8.03 -1.95
C THR A 260 1.08 -9.19 -2.89
N THR A 261 1.35 -10.37 -2.37
CA THR A 261 1.02 -11.66 -2.97
C THR A 261 0.13 -12.43 -2.01
N ASP A 262 -0.33 -13.62 -2.41
CA ASP A 262 -1.07 -14.49 -1.50
C ASP A 262 -0.20 -14.99 -0.33
N ASN A 263 1.12 -14.98 -0.50
CA ASN A 263 2.08 -15.48 0.48
C ASN A 263 2.59 -14.38 1.41
N TYR A 264 2.96 -13.23 0.85
CA TYR A 264 3.73 -12.21 1.56
C TYR A 264 3.27 -10.78 1.28
N ILE A 265 3.70 -9.90 2.17
CA ILE A 265 3.58 -8.45 2.05
C ILE A 265 5.00 -7.91 1.87
N TYR A 266 5.19 -7.09 0.84
CA TYR A 266 6.45 -6.43 0.53
C TYR A 266 6.28 -4.92 0.67
N THR A 267 7.24 -4.25 1.28
CA THR A 267 7.27 -2.79 1.39
C THR A 267 8.60 -2.25 0.91
N LEU A 268 8.61 -1.20 0.11
CA LEU A 268 9.80 -0.43 -0.24
C LEU A 268 9.94 0.72 0.74
N ASN A 269 11.04 0.75 1.50
CA ASN A 269 11.26 1.66 2.61
C ASN A 269 12.47 2.56 2.35
N LEU A 270 12.32 3.85 2.65
CA LEU A 270 13.41 4.81 2.59
C LEU A 270 14.19 4.83 3.91
N ASP A 271 13.48 4.84 5.03
CA ASP A 271 14.04 4.95 6.38
C ASP A 271 14.90 6.22 6.57
N MET A 272 14.42 7.32 6.00
CA MET A 272 15.15 8.58 5.82
C MET A 272 14.21 9.77 6.05
N THR A 273 14.71 10.92 6.51
CA THR A 273 13.96 12.20 6.43
C THR A 273 13.92 12.71 4.98
N THR A 274 13.13 13.76 4.71
CA THR A 274 13.14 14.42 3.39
C THR A 274 14.54 14.91 2.99
N GLU A 275 15.27 15.53 3.91
CA GLU A 275 16.65 15.99 3.69
C GLU A 275 17.59 14.81 3.37
N ASP A 276 17.48 13.70 4.11
CA ASP A 276 18.29 12.50 3.86
C ASP A 276 18.05 11.88 2.46
N VAL A 277 16.80 11.97 1.97
CA VAL A 277 16.43 11.51 0.62
C VAL A 277 17.02 12.43 -0.45
N GLU A 278 16.94 13.75 -0.27
CA GLU A 278 17.55 14.73 -1.18
C GLU A 278 19.08 14.54 -1.28
N ASP A 279 19.73 14.31 -0.13
CA ASP A 279 21.16 14.00 -0.03
C ASP A 279 21.53 12.58 -0.49
N ARG A 280 20.54 11.73 -0.75
CA ARG A 280 20.70 10.30 -1.08
C ARG A 280 21.60 9.55 -0.09
N LYS A 281 21.44 9.79 1.21
CA LYS A 281 22.34 9.27 2.24
C LYS A 281 22.45 7.74 2.22
N THR A 282 21.34 7.05 1.95
CA THR A 282 21.31 5.58 1.84
C THR A 282 20.34 5.13 0.74
N THR A 283 20.53 3.92 0.22
CA THR A 283 19.59 3.32 -0.73
C THR A 283 18.36 2.75 -0.01
N PRO A 284 17.20 2.68 -0.68
CA PRO A 284 16.00 2.05 -0.14
C PRO A 284 16.21 0.56 0.18
N ASN A 285 15.32 0.01 1.00
CA ASN A 285 15.27 -1.43 1.30
C ASN A 285 13.87 -2.00 1.10
N ILE A 286 13.78 -3.27 0.71
CA ILE A 286 12.50 -3.99 0.63
C ILE A 286 12.35 -4.88 1.86
N GLN A 287 11.26 -4.71 2.61
CA GLN A 287 10.95 -5.50 3.81
C GLN A 287 9.79 -6.45 3.52
N VAL A 288 9.93 -7.71 3.92
CA VAL A 288 8.99 -8.80 3.66
C VAL A 288 8.37 -9.27 4.97
N PHE A 289 7.04 -9.39 4.98
CA PHE A 289 6.26 -9.87 6.11
C PHE A 289 5.33 -10.98 5.67
N ASP A 290 5.00 -11.90 6.57
CA ASP A 290 3.85 -12.78 6.38
C ASP A 290 2.52 -12.07 6.71
N TRP A 291 1.40 -12.72 6.39
CA TRP A 291 0.05 -12.20 6.69
C TRP A 291 -0.35 -12.30 8.17
N GLU A 292 0.52 -12.81 9.04
CA GLU A 292 0.39 -12.74 10.50
C GLU A 292 1.21 -11.58 11.10
N GLY A 293 1.92 -10.83 10.25
CA GLY A 293 2.66 -9.63 10.63
C GLY A 293 4.11 -9.89 11.05
N LYS A 294 4.63 -11.10 10.85
CA LYS A 294 6.00 -11.44 11.21
C LYS A 294 7.00 -10.88 10.18
N PRO A 295 8.03 -10.12 10.60
CA PRO A 295 9.09 -9.66 9.71
C PRO A 295 10.03 -10.81 9.34
N LEU A 296 10.03 -11.19 8.07
CA LEU A 296 10.82 -12.32 7.58
C LEU A 296 12.19 -11.86 7.06
N ILE A 297 12.19 -10.95 6.08
CA ILE A 297 13.40 -10.61 5.34
C ILE A 297 13.49 -9.11 5.12
N GLN A 298 14.69 -8.56 5.28
CA GLN A 298 15.05 -7.25 4.78
C GLN A 298 16.04 -7.38 3.61
N TYR A 299 15.60 -7.00 2.42
CA TYR A 299 16.43 -6.87 1.23
C TYR A 299 17.04 -5.47 1.14
N LYS A 300 18.36 -5.37 1.20
CA LYS A 300 19.10 -4.12 0.97
C LYS A 300 19.39 -3.96 -0.51
N LEU A 301 18.94 -2.86 -1.11
CA LEU A 301 19.13 -2.60 -2.53
C LEU A 301 20.44 -1.84 -2.76
N ASP A 302 21.04 -1.99 -3.93
CA ASP A 302 22.25 -1.26 -4.33
C ASP A 302 21.98 -0.08 -5.28
N CYS A 303 20.71 0.23 -5.53
CA CYS A 303 20.26 1.38 -6.31
C CYS A 303 18.99 2.00 -5.70
N PHE A 304 18.63 3.20 -6.20
CA PHE A 304 17.35 3.83 -5.91
C PHE A 304 16.28 3.33 -6.88
N ILE A 305 15.10 3.03 -6.32
CA ILE A 305 13.85 2.81 -7.04
C ILE A 305 12.74 3.50 -6.23
N ASN A 306 11.64 3.91 -6.87
CA ASN A 306 10.49 4.53 -6.20
C ASN A 306 9.26 3.62 -6.13
N THR A 307 9.25 2.53 -6.89
CA THR A 307 8.17 1.53 -6.90
C THR A 307 8.72 0.20 -7.41
N PHE A 308 7.99 -0.88 -7.13
CA PHE A 308 8.39 -2.23 -7.51
C PHE A 308 7.18 -3.14 -7.74
N ALA A 309 7.40 -4.24 -8.47
CA ALA A 309 6.49 -5.38 -8.55
C ALA A 309 7.25 -6.67 -8.28
N VAL A 310 6.57 -7.65 -7.65
CA VAL A 310 7.16 -8.94 -7.27
C VAL A 310 6.54 -10.06 -8.08
N ASP A 311 7.37 -10.81 -8.78
CA ASP A 311 7.02 -12.07 -9.42
C ASP A 311 7.66 -13.22 -8.62
N GLU A 312 6.89 -13.80 -7.70
CA GLU A 312 7.33 -14.93 -6.88
C GLU A 312 7.59 -16.19 -7.70
N VAL A 313 6.90 -16.36 -8.83
CA VAL A 313 7.04 -17.55 -9.70
C VAL A 313 8.35 -17.48 -10.47
N ALA A 314 8.69 -16.31 -11.00
CA ALA A 314 9.95 -16.07 -11.68
C ALA A 314 11.12 -15.77 -10.71
N HIS A 315 10.84 -15.64 -9.41
CA HIS A 315 11.79 -15.18 -8.39
C HIS A 315 12.45 -13.84 -8.77
N LYS A 316 11.64 -12.86 -9.17
CA LYS A 316 12.13 -11.55 -9.60
C LYS A 316 11.39 -10.41 -8.92
N ILE A 317 12.12 -9.33 -8.65
CA ILE A 317 11.58 -8.00 -8.38
C ILE A 317 11.91 -7.11 -9.57
N TYR A 318 10.92 -6.41 -10.09
CA TYR A 318 11.07 -5.35 -11.08
C TYR A 318 10.92 -4.01 -10.36
N GLY A 319 11.82 -3.05 -10.64
CA GLY A 319 11.79 -1.72 -10.06
C GLY A 319 12.07 -0.65 -11.12
N VAL A 320 11.57 0.56 -10.88
CA VAL A 320 11.81 1.74 -11.71
C VAL A 320 12.14 2.93 -10.82
N PHE A 321 12.84 3.90 -11.39
CA PHE A 321 13.25 5.11 -10.70
C PHE A 321 12.79 6.34 -11.48
N VAL A 322 12.20 7.32 -10.81
CA VAL A 322 11.61 8.52 -11.44
C VAL A 322 12.58 9.36 -12.27
N GLU A 323 13.89 9.23 -12.03
CA GLU A 323 14.94 9.95 -12.76
C GLU A 323 15.71 9.05 -13.76
N ASP A 324 15.31 7.80 -13.91
CA ASP A 324 15.88 6.88 -14.91
C ASP A 324 14.83 6.58 -15.97
N GLU A 325 14.96 7.23 -17.13
CA GLU A 325 13.93 7.22 -18.18
C GLU A 325 14.02 6.01 -19.11
N ASP A 326 15.09 5.21 -19.00
CA ASP A 326 15.45 4.21 -19.99
C ASP A 326 15.95 2.88 -19.40
N HIS A 327 15.83 2.68 -18.08
CA HIS A 327 16.11 1.39 -17.44
C HIS A 327 14.97 0.89 -16.55
N ILE A 328 14.78 -0.43 -16.60
CA ILE A 328 14.05 -1.19 -15.57
C ILE A 328 15.07 -1.99 -14.77
N TYR A 329 15.02 -1.87 -13.45
CA TYR A 329 15.89 -2.58 -12.52
C TYR A 329 15.28 -3.95 -12.22
N VAL A 330 16.09 -5.01 -12.32
CA VAL A 330 15.67 -6.38 -12.02
C VAL A 330 16.53 -6.93 -10.90
N PHE A 331 15.89 -7.47 -9.87
CA PHE A 331 16.58 -8.15 -8.76
C PHE A 331 16.15 -9.61 -8.73
N ASN A 332 17.11 -10.51 -8.58
CA ASN A 332 16.83 -11.93 -8.41
C ASN A 332 16.56 -12.23 -6.93
N LEU A 333 15.41 -12.84 -6.64
CA LEU A 333 15.06 -13.27 -5.30
C LEU A 333 15.76 -14.60 -4.98
N PRO A 334 16.42 -14.72 -3.82
CA PRO A 334 16.92 -16.01 -3.36
C PRO A 334 15.74 -16.96 -3.11
N GLN A 335 15.93 -18.24 -3.42
CA GLN A 335 14.99 -19.28 -2.98
C GLN A 335 15.07 -19.39 -1.46
N LEU A 336 13.91 -19.33 -0.80
CA LEU A 336 13.77 -19.48 0.65
C LEU A 336 13.71 -20.93 1.07
#